data_AF-A0A453FL50-F1
#
_entry.id   AF-A0A453FL50-F1
#
_cell.length_a   1.000
_cell.length_b   1.000
_cell.length_c   1.000
_cell.angle_alpha   90.00
_cell.angle_beta   90.00
_cell.angle_gamma   90.00
#
_symmetry.space_group_name_H-M   'P 1'
#
loop_
_entity.id
_entity.type
_entity.pdbx_description
1 polymer ?
#
loop_
_entity_poly.entity_id
_entity_poly.type
_entity_poly.pdbx_seq_one_letter_code
_entity_poly.pdbx_strand_id
1 'polypeptide(L)'
;MYECCRTLNTTGALSDWLNSAYSYLAMVDYPMPSEFLMPLPANPIKEVCRNIDKQPEGSSILERIYAGVNIYYNYTGTVDCFDLDDDPHGMGGWDWQACTEMVMPMSSSEGLSMFPPDEFDYALYADDCVKNFGVRPRPRWISTEFGGHNISSVLEKFGSNIIFFNGLLDPWSGGGVLKNISESVVAIVAPLGAHHIDLRPATKEDPDWLVSLRESELEIISGWLSDHYRGRGGAIFQRATNKGSAAS
;
A
#
# COMPACT_ATOMS: atom_id res chain seq x y z
N MET A 1 -23.83 3.77 -19.95
CA MET A 1 -22.80 2.70 -19.88
C MET A 1 -21.72 3.08 -18.88
N TYR A 2 -21.37 4.36 -18.76
CA TYR A 2 -20.68 4.91 -17.59
C TYR A 2 -21.50 6.08 -17.11
N GLU A 3 -21.86 6.11 -15.84
CA GLU A 3 -22.45 7.31 -15.23
C GLU A 3 -21.32 8.30 -14.98
N CYS A 4 -20.61 8.77 -16.01
CA CYS A 4 -19.59 9.80 -15.84
C CYS A 4 -20.29 11.14 -15.57
N CYS A 5 -19.81 11.90 -14.58
CA CYS A 5 -20.36 13.22 -14.27
C CYS A 5 -20.14 14.23 -15.41
N ARG A 6 -19.16 13.96 -16.29
CA ARG A 6 -18.80 14.77 -17.45
C ARG A 6 -18.67 13.90 -18.69
N THR A 7 -18.81 14.52 -19.86
CA THR A 7 -18.50 13.85 -21.13
C THR A 7 -17.02 13.54 -21.21
N LEU A 8 -16.68 12.28 -21.52
CA LEU A 8 -15.30 11.85 -21.71
C LEU A 8 -14.70 12.56 -22.94
N ASN A 9 -13.66 13.36 -22.71
CA ASN A 9 -12.99 14.11 -23.78
C ASN A 9 -11.89 13.29 -24.48
N THR A 10 -11.31 12.30 -23.80
CA THR A 10 -10.24 11.43 -24.32
C THR A 10 -10.40 10.00 -23.81
N THR A 11 -9.87 9.03 -24.56
CA THR A 11 -9.81 7.62 -24.12
C THR A 11 -8.74 7.37 -23.06
N GLY A 12 -7.73 8.24 -22.98
CA GLY A 12 -6.64 8.16 -21.99
C GLY A 12 -7.16 8.27 -20.57
N ALA A 13 -7.98 9.29 -20.28
CA ALA A 13 -8.54 9.49 -18.94
C ALA A 13 -9.35 8.27 -18.44
N LEU A 14 -10.10 7.62 -19.33
CA LEU A 14 -10.83 6.39 -18.97
C LEU A 14 -9.87 5.23 -18.70
N SER A 15 -8.81 5.08 -19.48
CA SER A 15 -7.79 4.05 -19.27
C SER A 15 -7.07 4.24 -17.93
N ASP A 16 -6.67 5.46 -17.62
CA ASP A 16 -5.95 5.80 -16.37
C ASP A 16 -6.84 5.58 -15.15
N TRP A 17 -8.13 5.94 -15.25
CA TRP A 17 -9.13 5.66 -14.23
C TRP A 17 -9.29 4.15 -14.00
N LEU A 18 -9.49 3.35 -15.06
CA LEU A 18 -9.59 1.88 -14.92
C LEU A 18 -8.33 1.27 -14.31
N ASN A 19 -7.15 1.71 -14.74
CA ASN A 19 -5.87 1.22 -14.23
C ASN A 19 -5.68 1.53 -12.74
N SER A 20 -6.05 2.75 -12.32
CA SER A 20 -5.94 3.20 -10.94
C SER A 20 -6.73 2.31 -9.98
N ALA A 21 -7.94 1.87 -10.37
CA ALA A 21 -8.75 0.96 -9.57
C ALA A 21 -8.01 -0.33 -9.22
N TYR A 22 -7.37 -0.97 -10.21
CA TYR A 22 -6.65 -2.23 -9.97
C TYR A 22 -5.43 -2.03 -9.07
N SER A 23 -4.68 -0.92 -9.26
CA SER A 23 -3.54 -0.58 -8.41
C SER A 23 -3.96 -0.38 -6.96
N TYR A 24 -5.01 0.41 -6.72
CA TYR A 24 -5.53 0.63 -5.37
C TYR A 24 -6.12 -0.65 -4.77
N LEU A 25 -6.92 -1.41 -5.52
CA LEU A 25 -7.48 -2.68 -5.06
C LEU A 25 -6.40 -3.68 -4.62
N ALA A 26 -5.25 -3.73 -5.32
CA ALA A 26 -4.10 -4.55 -4.90
C ALA A 26 -3.50 -4.09 -3.57
N MET A 27 -3.41 -2.78 -3.33
CA MET A 27 -2.94 -2.25 -2.06
C MET A 27 -3.89 -2.61 -0.91
N VAL A 28 -5.20 -2.58 -1.12
CA VAL A 28 -6.20 -2.78 -0.06
C VAL A 28 -6.96 -4.11 -0.15
N ASP A 29 -6.31 -5.18 -0.62
CA ASP A 29 -6.89 -6.54 -0.64
C ASP A 29 -6.93 -7.19 0.75
N TYR A 30 -7.59 -6.52 1.70
CA TYR A 30 -7.65 -6.92 3.09
C TYR A 30 -8.70 -8.03 3.31
N PRO A 31 -8.48 -8.97 4.24
CA PRO A 31 -9.43 -10.06 4.53
C PRO A 31 -10.69 -9.60 5.30
N MET A 32 -10.78 -8.33 5.66
CA MET A 32 -11.91 -7.68 6.33
C MET A 32 -12.38 -6.44 5.55
N PRO A 33 -13.62 -5.97 5.76
CA PRO A 33 -14.07 -4.69 5.22
C PRO A 33 -13.19 -3.53 5.72
N SER A 34 -12.98 -2.53 4.88
CA SER A 34 -12.15 -1.38 5.24
C SER A 34 -12.61 -0.10 4.54
N GLU A 35 -12.25 1.04 5.13
CA GLU A 35 -12.57 2.39 4.62
C GLU A 35 -11.30 3.24 4.57
N PHE A 36 -10.21 2.71 4.02
CA PHE A 36 -8.93 3.43 3.93
C PHE A 36 -8.86 4.35 2.73
N LEU A 37 -8.86 3.80 1.52
CA LEU A 37 -8.93 4.56 0.26
C LEU A 37 -10.39 4.80 -0.15
N MET A 38 -11.16 3.72 -0.14
CA MET A 38 -12.59 3.70 -0.42
C MET A 38 -13.27 2.71 0.54
N PRO A 39 -14.60 2.82 0.77
CA PRO A 39 -15.35 1.77 1.43
C PRO A 39 -15.37 0.50 0.58
N LEU A 40 -14.78 -0.58 1.10
CA LEU A 40 -14.58 -1.83 0.36
C LEU A 40 -14.99 -3.06 1.18
N PRO A 41 -15.47 -4.11 0.50
CA PRO A 41 -15.75 -5.39 1.15
C PRO A 41 -14.44 -6.07 1.58
N ALA A 42 -14.58 -7.13 2.38
CA ALA A 42 -13.49 -8.09 2.58
C ALA A 42 -13.09 -8.75 1.26
N ASN A 43 -11.79 -8.91 1.04
CA ASN A 43 -11.17 -9.52 -0.15
C ASN A 43 -11.67 -8.87 -1.45
N PRO A 44 -11.52 -7.55 -1.62
CA PRO A 44 -12.14 -6.83 -2.73
C PRO A 44 -11.71 -7.33 -4.11
N ILE A 45 -10.48 -7.86 -4.29
CA ILE A 45 -10.07 -8.46 -5.58
C ILE A 45 -10.93 -9.67 -5.93
N LYS A 46 -11.28 -10.51 -4.95
CA LYS A 46 -12.17 -11.66 -5.20
C LYS A 46 -13.57 -11.21 -5.63
N GLU A 47 -14.08 -10.12 -5.05
CA GLU A 47 -15.38 -9.57 -5.45
C GLU A 47 -15.34 -8.96 -6.85
N VAL A 48 -14.24 -8.29 -7.22
CA VAL A 48 -14.01 -7.79 -8.59
C VAL A 48 -14.06 -8.92 -9.61
N CYS A 49 -13.26 -9.98 -9.42
CA CYS A 49 -13.25 -11.14 -10.30
C CYS A 49 -14.63 -11.81 -10.37
N ARG A 50 -15.29 -11.99 -9.23
CA ARG A 50 -16.64 -12.56 -9.16
C ARG A 50 -17.65 -11.74 -9.96
N ASN A 51 -17.58 -10.41 -9.90
CA ASN A 51 -18.48 -9.53 -10.65
C ASN A 51 -18.22 -9.55 -12.16
N ILE A 52 -16.95 -9.67 -12.57
CA ILE A 52 -16.56 -9.88 -13.98
C ILE A 52 -17.15 -11.21 -14.51
N ASP A 53 -16.98 -12.28 -13.75
CA ASP A 53 -17.37 -13.64 -14.17
C ASP A 53 -18.90 -13.83 -14.19
N LYS A 54 -19.62 -13.16 -13.29
CA LYS A 54 -21.09 -13.22 -13.21
C LYS A 54 -21.82 -12.50 -14.34
N GLN A 55 -21.13 -11.71 -15.17
CA GLN A 55 -21.81 -10.99 -16.24
C GLN A 55 -22.43 -11.96 -17.27
N PRO A 56 -23.65 -11.66 -17.77
CA PRO A 56 -24.37 -12.50 -18.73
C PRO A 56 -23.54 -12.90 -19.96
N GLU A 57 -23.86 -14.06 -20.52
CA GLU A 57 -23.33 -14.46 -21.81
C GLU A 57 -23.74 -13.42 -22.88
N GLY A 58 -22.77 -12.93 -23.65
CA GLY A 58 -22.98 -11.82 -24.60
C GLY A 58 -22.60 -10.43 -24.08
N SER A 59 -22.33 -10.25 -22.78
CA SER A 59 -21.76 -8.99 -22.28
C SER A 59 -20.39 -8.71 -22.89
N SER A 60 -20.18 -7.48 -23.33
CA SER A 60 -18.92 -7.00 -23.86
C SER A 60 -17.81 -7.06 -22.79
N ILE A 61 -16.55 -7.14 -23.24
CA ILE A 61 -15.37 -7.09 -22.36
C ILE A 61 -15.41 -5.83 -21.49
N LEU A 62 -15.85 -4.73 -22.08
CA LEU A 62 -15.86 -3.43 -21.45
C LEU A 62 -16.92 -3.34 -20.33
N GLU A 63 -18.11 -3.92 -20.53
CA GLU A 63 -19.14 -4.06 -19.49
C GLU A 63 -18.66 -4.95 -18.34
N ARG A 64 -17.91 -6.01 -18.66
CA ARG A 64 -17.31 -6.90 -17.65
C ARG A 64 -16.30 -6.17 -16.80
N ILE A 65 -15.36 -5.45 -17.42
CA ILE A 65 -14.37 -4.63 -16.71
C ILE A 65 -15.07 -3.61 -15.82
N TYR A 66 -16.06 -2.89 -16.36
CA TYR A 66 -16.85 -1.92 -15.59
C TYR A 66 -17.49 -2.54 -14.35
N ALA A 67 -18.17 -3.69 -14.49
CA ALA A 67 -18.80 -4.38 -13.37
C ALA A 67 -17.80 -4.79 -12.27
N GLY A 68 -16.56 -5.11 -12.66
CA GLY A 68 -15.46 -5.38 -11.74
C GLY A 68 -15.00 -4.11 -11.01
N VAL A 69 -14.53 -3.10 -11.75
CA VAL A 69 -13.98 -1.86 -11.15
C VAL A 69 -15.01 -1.06 -10.36
N ASN A 70 -16.31 -1.27 -10.61
CA ASN A 70 -17.39 -0.68 -9.83
C ASN A 70 -17.37 -1.13 -8.35
N ILE A 71 -16.72 -2.26 -8.02
CA ILE A 71 -16.43 -2.62 -6.62
C ILE A 71 -15.51 -1.59 -5.97
N TYR A 72 -14.56 -1.00 -6.69
CA TYR A 72 -13.69 0.02 -6.12
C TYR A 72 -14.43 1.37 -5.99
N TYR A 73 -15.08 1.80 -7.07
CA TYR A 73 -15.62 3.16 -7.15
C TYR A 73 -17.02 3.33 -6.56
N ASN A 74 -17.84 2.28 -6.49
CA ASN A 74 -19.24 2.40 -6.05
C ASN A 74 -19.74 1.12 -5.35
N TYR A 75 -18.94 0.56 -4.44
CA TYR A 75 -19.34 -0.62 -3.65
C TYR A 75 -20.63 -0.39 -2.87
N THR A 76 -20.80 0.80 -2.29
CA THR A 76 -21.96 1.18 -1.47
C THR A 76 -23.22 1.44 -2.30
N GLY A 77 -23.08 1.65 -3.61
CA GLY A 77 -24.18 2.02 -4.50
C GLY A 77 -24.71 3.45 -4.29
N THR A 78 -23.94 4.31 -3.60
CA THR A 78 -24.36 5.69 -3.26
C THR A 78 -23.77 6.75 -4.19
N VAL A 79 -22.90 6.36 -5.13
CA VAL A 79 -22.31 7.29 -6.10
C VAL A 79 -23.23 7.39 -7.31
N ASP A 80 -23.74 8.59 -7.57
CA ASP A 80 -24.65 8.88 -8.70
C ASP A 80 -23.91 9.03 -10.03
N CYS A 81 -22.66 9.50 -10.00
CA CYS A 81 -21.79 9.60 -11.17
C CYS A 81 -20.30 9.63 -10.80
N PHE A 82 -19.42 9.28 -11.73
CA PHE A 82 -17.96 9.30 -11.58
C PHE A 82 -17.34 10.56 -12.18
N ASP A 83 -16.68 11.37 -11.35
CA ASP A 83 -15.78 12.42 -11.82
C ASP A 83 -14.37 11.83 -11.92
N LEU A 84 -13.85 11.71 -13.15
CA LEU A 84 -12.55 11.09 -13.41
C LEU A 84 -11.40 12.02 -13.03
N ASP A 85 -11.66 13.31 -12.86
CA ASP A 85 -10.69 14.31 -12.45
C ASP A 85 -10.65 14.49 -10.92
N ASP A 86 -11.39 13.67 -10.16
CA ASP A 86 -11.48 13.80 -8.71
C ASP A 86 -10.15 13.43 -8.03
N ASP A 87 -9.75 14.25 -7.07
CA ASP A 87 -8.59 14.01 -6.20
C ASP A 87 -9.07 14.00 -4.75
N PRO A 88 -9.75 12.92 -4.31
CA PRO A 88 -10.33 12.85 -2.97
C PRO A 88 -9.26 12.79 -1.87
N HIS A 89 -7.99 12.55 -2.23
CA HIS A 89 -6.89 12.36 -1.29
C HIS A 89 -5.95 13.57 -1.20
N GLY A 90 -6.06 14.55 -2.10
CA GLY A 90 -5.27 15.78 -2.06
C GLY A 90 -3.79 15.51 -2.34
N MET A 91 -3.48 15.06 -3.56
CA MET A 91 -2.18 14.55 -3.95
C MET A 91 -1.15 15.63 -4.33
N GLY A 92 -1.53 16.92 -4.38
CA GLY A 92 -0.61 17.97 -4.83
C GLY A 92 0.70 18.09 -4.03
N GLY A 93 0.69 17.76 -2.73
CA GLY A 93 1.92 17.69 -1.92
C GLY A 93 2.81 16.49 -2.29
N TRP A 94 2.19 15.35 -2.57
CA TRP A 94 2.86 14.15 -3.04
C TRP A 94 3.43 14.33 -4.45
N ASP A 95 2.68 14.95 -5.36
CA ASP A 95 3.11 15.24 -6.72
C ASP A 95 4.38 16.11 -6.74
N TRP A 96 4.45 17.08 -5.82
CA TRP A 96 5.67 17.87 -5.63
C TRP A 96 6.85 17.02 -5.12
N GLN A 97 6.62 16.10 -4.19
CA GLN A 97 7.67 15.18 -3.71
C GLN A 97 8.15 14.25 -4.83
N ALA A 98 7.24 13.70 -5.63
CA ALA A 98 7.56 12.89 -6.79
C ALA A 98 8.40 13.71 -7.80
N CYS A 99 7.98 14.94 -8.09
CA CYS A 99 8.70 15.85 -8.97
C CYS A 99 10.04 16.38 -8.45
N THR A 100 10.44 16.03 -7.22
CA THR A 100 11.71 16.47 -6.63
C THR A 100 12.62 15.31 -6.27
N GLU A 101 12.21 14.44 -5.35
CA GLU A 101 13.07 13.41 -4.75
C GLU A 101 12.49 11.99 -4.89
N MET A 102 11.17 11.84 -4.78
CA MET A 102 10.46 10.55 -4.84
C MET A 102 10.21 10.10 -6.29
N VAL A 103 11.27 10.11 -7.12
CA VAL A 103 11.19 9.69 -8.51
C VAL A 103 11.15 8.16 -8.56
N MET A 104 9.97 7.60 -8.86
CA MET A 104 9.73 6.16 -8.90
C MET A 104 9.32 5.74 -10.32
N PRO A 105 10.28 5.25 -11.13
CA PRO A 105 9.99 4.73 -12.46
C PRO A 105 9.05 3.52 -12.38
N MET A 106 7.90 3.61 -13.02
CA MET A 106 6.94 2.52 -13.16
C MET A 106 6.66 2.31 -14.65
N SER A 107 6.62 1.05 -15.08
CA SER A 107 6.36 0.65 -16.46
C SER A 107 5.47 -0.59 -16.46
N SER A 108 4.70 -0.79 -17.52
CA SER A 108 3.95 -2.01 -17.80
C SER A 108 4.43 -2.63 -19.11
N SER A 109 4.39 -3.96 -19.20
CA SER A 109 4.82 -4.67 -20.41
C SER A 109 3.86 -5.80 -20.76
N GLU A 110 3.80 -6.09 -22.06
CA GLU A 110 3.03 -7.21 -22.58
C GLU A 110 3.61 -8.54 -22.06
N GLY A 111 2.74 -9.41 -21.54
CA GLY A 111 3.11 -10.74 -21.04
C GLY A 111 3.60 -10.78 -19.58
N LEU A 112 3.95 -9.64 -18.97
CA LEU A 112 4.29 -9.56 -17.53
C LEU A 112 3.23 -8.82 -16.71
N SER A 113 2.34 -8.06 -17.36
CA SER A 113 1.23 -7.37 -16.72
C SER A 113 -0.05 -7.50 -17.54
N MET A 114 -1.21 -7.25 -16.91
CA MET A 114 -2.50 -7.20 -17.60
C MET A 114 -2.82 -5.81 -18.19
N PHE A 115 -1.92 -4.84 -18.00
CA PHE A 115 -2.09 -3.46 -18.44
C PHE A 115 -1.53 -3.26 -19.86
N PRO A 116 -2.03 -2.27 -20.62
CA PRO A 116 -1.37 -1.83 -21.84
C PRO A 116 0.11 -1.53 -21.59
N PRO A 117 1.00 -1.83 -22.54
CA PRO A 117 2.43 -1.54 -22.38
C PRO A 117 2.68 -0.04 -22.29
N ASP A 118 3.49 0.36 -21.32
CA ASP A 118 3.89 1.73 -21.07
C ASP A 118 5.33 1.73 -20.54
N GLU A 119 6.18 2.59 -21.11
CA GLU A 119 7.57 2.72 -20.71
C GLU A 119 7.82 4.08 -20.08
N PHE A 120 8.37 4.08 -18.86
CA PHE A 120 8.74 5.31 -18.17
C PHE A 120 9.77 6.14 -18.95
N ASP A 121 9.37 7.32 -19.41
CA ASP A 121 10.24 8.33 -20.02
C ASP A 121 10.62 9.42 -19.01
N TYR A 122 11.87 9.40 -18.55
CA TYR A 122 12.38 10.40 -17.61
C TYR A 122 12.41 11.83 -18.19
N ALA A 123 12.64 12.00 -19.49
CA ALA A 123 12.71 13.33 -20.09
C ALA A 123 11.32 13.99 -20.09
N LEU A 124 10.29 13.26 -20.51
CA LEU A 124 8.90 13.71 -20.44
C LEU A 124 8.48 13.99 -18.99
N TYR A 125 8.76 13.06 -18.09
CA TYR A 125 8.48 13.22 -16.66
C TYR A 125 9.13 14.49 -16.07
N ALA A 126 10.41 14.74 -16.39
CA ALA A 126 11.13 15.91 -15.90
C ALA A 126 10.57 17.23 -16.46
N ASP A 127 10.14 17.24 -17.72
CA ASP A 127 9.57 18.42 -18.36
C ASP A 127 8.18 18.75 -17.79
N ASP A 128 7.36 17.74 -17.51
CA ASP A 128 6.07 17.91 -16.83
C ASP A 128 6.23 18.46 -15.41
N CYS A 129 7.24 18.00 -14.67
CA CYS A 129 7.56 18.55 -13.35
C CYS A 129 8.00 20.02 -13.39
N VAL A 130 8.77 20.41 -14.41
CA VAL A 130 9.15 21.82 -14.60
C VAL A 130 7.91 22.65 -14.94
N LYS A 131 7.01 22.13 -15.77
CA LYS A 131 5.77 22.82 -16.16
C LYS A 131 4.82 23.01 -14.97
N ASN A 132 4.62 21.98 -14.16
CA ASN A 132 3.62 22.00 -13.08
C ASN A 132 4.14 22.69 -11.81
N PHE A 133 5.42 22.55 -11.50
CA PHE A 133 5.99 22.98 -10.21
C PHE A 133 7.24 23.85 -10.32
N GLY A 134 7.78 24.06 -11.53
CA GLY A 134 9.01 24.85 -11.72
C GLY A 134 10.27 24.18 -11.17
N VAL A 135 10.22 22.87 -10.90
CA VAL A 135 11.34 22.09 -10.34
C VAL A 135 11.75 20.99 -11.30
N ARG A 136 13.03 20.62 -11.27
CA ARG A 136 13.54 19.48 -12.02
C ARG A 136 13.85 18.31 -11.08
N PRO A 137 13.34 17.09 -11.33
CA PRO A 137 13.54 15.96 -10.43
C PRO A 137 15.01 15.56 -10.29
N ARG A 138 15.41 15.11 -9.09
CA ARG A 138 16.73 14.56 -8.77
C ARG A 138 16.64 13.04 -8.57
N PRO A 139 16.62 12.24 -9.66
CA PRO A 139 16.25 10.81 -9.60
C PRO A 139 17.22 9.93 -8.80
N ARG A 140 18.43 10.41 -8.53
CA ARG A 140 19.44 9.67 -7.75
C ARG A 140 19.59 10.16 -6.31
N TRP A 141 18.80 11.16 -5.89
CA TRP A 141 18.95 11.75 -4.56
C TRP A 141 18.70 10.72 -3.46
N ILE A 142 17.53 10.07 -3.47
CA ILE A 142 17.15 9.06 -2.47
C ILE A 142 18.14 7.89 -2.44
N SER A 143 18.56 7.39 -3.62
CA SER A 143 19.51 6.27 -3.67
C SER A 143 20.92 6.65 -3.24
N THR A 144 21.31 7.92 -3.37
CA THR A 144 22.59 8.43 -2.87
C THR A 144 22.55 8.65 -1.36
N GLU A 145 21.47 9.26 -0.86
CA GLU A 145 21.34 9.63 0.55
C GLU A 145 21.11 8.41 1.46
N PHE A 146 20.25 7.48 1.02
CA PHE A 146 19.80 6.35 1.85
C PHE A 146 20.39 4.99 1.44
N GLY A 147 21.37 4.99 0.53
CA GLY A 147 22.16 3.80 0.17
C GLY A 147 21.64 2.99 -1.01
N GLY A 148 20.40 3.22 -1.47
CA GLY A 148 19.85 2.60 -2.68
C GLY A 148 20.00 1.07 -2.68
N HIS A 149 20.61 0.50 -3.73
CA HIS A 149 20.84 -0.95 -3.83
C HIS A 149 21.81 -1.51 -2.76
N ASN A 150 22.58 -0.67 -2.07
CA ASN A 150 23.46 -1.06 -0.98
C ASN A 150 22.77 -0.95 0.40
N ILE A 151 21.45 -0.77 0.45
CA ILE A 151 20.69 -0.58 1.70
C ILE A 151 20.97 -1.67 2.74
N SER A 152 21.11 -2.94 2.33
CA SER A 152 21.47 -4.02 3.25
C SER A 152 22.82 -3.77 3.93
N SER A 153 23.87 -3.45 3.17
CA SER A 153 25.18 -3.15 3.74
C SER A 153 25.23 -1.87 4.57
N VAL A 154 24.40 -0.87 4.22
CA VAL A 154 24.28 0.38 4.98
C VAL A 154 23.60 0.11 6.32
N LEU A 155 22.44 -0.55 6.30
CA LEU A 155 21.67 -0.85 7.51
C LEU A 155 22.32 -1.91 8.39
N GLU A 156 23.08 -2.85 7.82
CA GLU A 156 23.87 -3.81 8.60
C GLU A 156 24.93 -3.10 9.47
N LYS A 157 25.53 -2.01 8.96
CA LYS A 157 26.59 -1.26 9.66
C LYS A 157 26.07 -0.15 10.56
N PHE A 158 25.00 0.53 10.15
CA PHE A 158 24.55 1.78 10.76
C PHE A 158 23.09 1.75 11.21
N GLY A 159 22.32 0.74 10.81
CA GLY A 159 20.93 0.56 11.21
C GLY A 159 20.80 -0.31 12.46
N SER A 160 19.80 -0.01 13.27
CA SER A 160 19.37 -0.86 14.38
C SER A 160 17.92 -0.59 14.70
N ASN A 161 17.25 -1.57 15.30
CA ASN A 161 15.88 -1.46 15.80
C ASN A 161 14.88 -1.03 14.71
N ILE A 162 14.86 -1.76 13.59
CA ILE A 162 13.94 -1.53 12.48
C ILE A 162 13.21 -2.84 12.18
N ILE A 163 11.89 -2.76 12.05
CA ILE A 163 11.06 -3.82 11.47
C ILE A 163 10.62 -3.35 10.09
N PHE A 164 10.95 -4.13 9.06
CA PHE A 164 10.39 -3.98 7.73
C PHE A 164 9.24 -4.97 7.55
N PHE A 165 8.01 -4.52 7.79
CA PHE A 165 6.83 -5.29 7.42
C PHE A 165 6.56 -5.19 5.92
N ASN A 166 6.26 -6.32 5.27
CA ASN A 166 5.75 -6.36 3.90
C ASN A 166 4.67 -7.44 3.75
N GLY A 167 3.52 -7.05 3.21
CA GLY A 167 2.50 -7.99 2.72
C GLY A 167 2.79 -8.42 1.28
N LEU A 168 2.76 -9.71 0.94
CA LEU A 168 3.06 -10.15 -0.43
C LEU A 168 1.93 -9.94 -1.44
N LEU A 169 0.73 -9.56 -0.99
CA LEU A 169 -0.34 -9.08 -1.87
C LEU A 169 -0.16 -7.60 -2.22
N ASP A 170 0.64 -6.86 -1.43
CA ASP A 170 0.94 -5.46 -1.68
C ASP A 170 1.88 -5.31 -2.88
N PRO A 171 1.50 -4.57 -3.95
CA PRO A 171 2.38 -4.32 -5.09
C PRO A 171 3.67 -3.59 -4.68
N TRP A 172 3.66 -2.82 -3.59
CA TRP A 172 4.84 -2.11 -3.09
C TRP A 172 5.89 -3.03 -2.48
N SER A 173 5.53 -4.26 -2.10
CA SER A 173 6.47 -5.22 -1.50
C SER A 173 7.65 -5.57 -2.41
N GLY A 174 7.49 -5.44 -3.73
CA GLY A 174 8.58 -5.60 -4.70
C GLY A 174 9.72 -4.58 -4.55
N GLY A 175 9.45 -3.41 -3.95
CA GLY A 175 10.45 -2.40 -3.63
C GLY A 175 10.97 -2.45 -2.18
N GLY A 176 10.45 -3.37 -1.36
CA GLY A 176 10.72 -3.44 0.09
C GLY A 176 11.93 -4.28 0.48
N VAL A 177 12.18 -4.35 1.79
CA VAL A 177 13.18 -5.26 2.40
C VAL A 177 12.47 -6.52 2.90
N LEU A 178 12.72 -7.65 2.23
CA LEU A 178 12.02 -8.93 2.49
C LEU A 178 12.85 -9.96 3.27
N LYS A 179 14.03 -9.56 3.77
CA LYS A 179 14.94 -10.45 4.51
C LYS A 179 15.57 -9.68 5.67
N ASN A 180 15.83 -10.39 6.77
CA ASN A 180 16.59 -9.83 7.88
C ASN A 180 17.96 -9.36 7.38
N ILE A 181 18.35 -8.16 7.80
CA ILE A 181 19.64 -7.55 7.49
C ILE A 181 20.61 -7.76 8.66
N SER A 182 20.12 -7.73 9.90
CA SER A 182 20.89 -7.99 11.12
C SER A 182 19.98 -8.58 12.21
N GLU A 183 20.52 -8.79 13.42
CA GLU A 183 19.72 -9.25 14.57
C GLU A 183 18.65 -8.22 15.00
N SER A 184 18.85 -6.93 14.73
CA SER A 184 17.92 -5.85 15.13
C SER A 184 17.26 -5.12 13.95
N VAL A 185 17.67 -5.42 12.72
CA VAL A 185 17.02 -4.95 11.49
C VAL A 185 16.40 -6.17 10.81
N VAL A 186 15.13 -6.39 11.11
CA VAL A 186 14.40 -7.61 10.76
C VAL A 186 13.32 -7.33 9.73
N ALA A 187 12.98 -8.34 8.93
CA ALA A 187 11.88 -8.29 7.98
C ALA A 187 10.77 -9.25 8.44
N ILE A 188 9.54 -8.75 8.46
CA ILE A 188 8.34 -9.55 8.73
C ILE A 188 7.53 -9.58 7.43
N VAL A 189 7.42 -10.76 6.83
CA VAL A 189 6.79 -10.94 5.51
C VAL A 189 5.50 -11.72 5.68
N ALA A 190 4.37 -11.12 5.31
CA ALA A 190 3.04 -11.71 5.40
C ALA A 190 2.58 -12.19 4.01
N PRO A 191 2.53 -13.51 3.72
CA PRO A 191 2.14 -14.00 2.40
C PRO A 191 0.73 -13.59 1.97
N LEU A 192 -0.17 -13.37 2.93
CA LEU A 192 -1.56 -12.96 2.71
C LEU A 192 -1.83 -11.50 3.12
N GLY A 193 -0.78 -10.75 3.46
CA GLY A 193 -0.92 -9.34 3.80
C GLY A 193 -0.97 -8.47 2.56
N ALA A 194 -1.85 -7.48 2.56
CA ALA A 194 -1.82 -6.36 1.61
C ALA A 194 -1.08 -5.15 2.25
N HIS A 195 -1.27 -3.95 1.72
CA HIS A 195 -0.51 -2.76 2.10
C HIS A 195 -0.63 -2.44 3.59
N HIS A 196 0.49 -2.54 4.33
CA HIS A 196 0.65 -2.27 5.77
C HIS A 196 -0.55 -2.71 6.65
N ILE A 197 -1.06 -3.93 6.43
CA ILE A 197 -2.22 -4.47 7.17
C ILE A 197 -1.95 -4.63 8.68
N ASP A 198 -0.69 -4.87 9.05
CA ASP A 198 -0.18 -4.88 10.43
C ASP A 198 -0.58 -3.62 11.20
N LEU A 199 -0.55 -2.45 10.56
CA LEU A 199 -0.87 -1.15 11.18
C LEU A 199 -2.38 -0.84 11.26
N ARG A 200 -3.24 -1.66 10.65
CA ARG A 200 -4.69 -1.45 10.72
C ARG A 200 -5.21 -1.71 12.14
N PRO A 201 -6.27 -1.02 12.60
CA PRO A 201 -6.89 -1.32 13.87
C PRO A 201 -7.32 -2.79 13.94
N ALA A 202 -7.13 -3.42 15.09
CA ALA A 202 -7.54 -4.79 15.29
C ALA A 202 -9.08 -4.93 15.22
N THR A 203 -9.54 -6.00 14.58
CA THR A 203 -10.96 -6.35 14.43
C THR A 203 -11.22 -7.76 14.94
N LYS A 204 -12.50 -8.14 15.11
CA LYS A 204 -12.83 -9.52 15.53
C LYS A 204 -12.70 -10.50 14.36
N GLU A 205 -12.63 -9.97 13.16
CA GLU A 205 -12.54 -10.66 11.88
C GLU A 205 -11.07 -10.85 11.44
N ASP A 206 -10.11 -10.32 12.20
CA ASP A 206 -8.69 -10.51 11.94
C ASP A 206 -8.35 -12.01 11.95
N PRO A 207 -7.68 -12.52 10.91
CA PRO A 207 -7.26 -13.91 10.88
C PRO A 207 -6.14 -14.17 11.89
N ASP A 208 -6.07 -15.38 12.44
CA ASP A 208 -5.08 -15.76 13.46
C ASP A 208 -3.63 -15.41 13.06
N TRP A 209 -3.29 -15.56 11.77
CA TRP A 209 -1.95 -15.23 11.28
C TRP A 209 -1.61 -13.74 11.45
N LEU A 210 -2.58 -12.84 11.30
CA LEU A 210 -2.38 -11.39 11.43
C LEU A 210 -2.24 -11.02 12.91
N VAL A 211 -3.02 -11.66 13.78
CA VAL A 211 -2.90 -11.50 15.23
C VAL A 211 -1.51 -11.93 15.71
N SER A 212 -1.08 -13.15 15.36
CA SER A 212 0.27 -13.65 15.74
C SER A 212 1.41 -12.82 15.15
N LEU A 213 1.22 -12.25 13.97
CA LEU A 213 2.20 -11.36 13.36
C LEU A 213 2.37 -10.07 14.16
N ARG A 214 1.26 -9.41 14.53
CA ARG A 214 1.28 -8.20 15.38
C ARG A 214 1.85 -8.49 16.77
N GLU A 215 1.56 -9.66 17.33
CA GLU A 215 2.18 -10.10 18.59
C GLU A 215 3.70 -10.20 18.48
N SER A 216 4.21 -10.68 17.34
CA SER A 216 5.66 -10.76 17.07
C SER A 216 6.30 -9.36 16.97
N GLU A 217 5.63 -8.41 16.31
CA GLU A 217 6.08 -7.01 16.25
C GLU A 217 6.11 -6.38 17.65
N LEU A 218 5.06 -6.58 18.44
CA LEU A 218 4.96 -6.09 19.81
C LEU A 218 6.04 -6.69 20.71
N GLU A 219 6.39 -7.96 20.54
CA GLU A 219 7.48 -8.60 21.29
C GLU A 219 8.82 -7.92 20.99
N ILE A 220 9.12 -7.66 19.72
CA ILE A 220 10.36 -6.98 19.30
C ILE A 220 10.42 -5.56 19.86
N ILE A 221 9.35 -4.77 19.70
CA ILE A 221 9.26 -3.39 20.19
C ILE A 221 9.37 -3.36 21.73
N SER A 222 8.73 -4.30 22.42
CA SER A 222 8.83 -4.44 23.88
C SER A 222 10.25 -4.79 24.33
N GLY A 223 10.98 -5.58 23.52
CA GLY A 223 12.40 -5.83 23.67
C GLY A 223 13.22 -4.54 23.62
N TRP A 224 13.03 -3.73 22.58
CA TRP A 224 13.72 -2.44 22.43
C TRP A 224 13.47 -1.49 23.61
N LEU A 225 12.22 -1.39 24.06
CA LEU A 225 11.86 -0.59 25.24
C LEU A 225 12.56 -1.12 26.49
N SER A 226 12.55 -2.44 26.70
CA SER A 226 13.21 -3.08 27.84
C SER A 226 14.71 -2.82 27.84
N ASP A 227 15.37 -2.91 26.70
CA ASP A 227 16.81 -2.63 26.56
C ASP A 227 17.14 -1.17 26.82
N HIS A 228 16.33 -0.26 26.29
CA HIS A 228 16.48 1.17 26.52
C HIS A 228 16.34 1.55 27.99
N TYR A 229 15.33 1.03 28.69
CA TYR A 229 15.13 1.32 30.11
C TYR A 229 16.15 0.59 31.00
N ARG A 230 16.58 -0.63 30.66
CA ARG A 230 17.68 -1.33 31.37
C ARG A 230 19.02 -0.62 31.19
N GLY A 231 19.33 -0.13 29.99
CA GLY A 231 20.56 0.58 29.67
C GLY A 231 20.65 1.99 30.28
N ARG A 232 19.52 2.60 30.65
CA ARG A 232 19.45 3.91 31.31
C ARG A 232 19.49 3.86 32.84
N GLY A 233 19.57 2.68 33.44
CA GLY A 233 19.79 2.48 34.87
C GLY A 233 18.90 1.40 35.46
N GLY A 234 19.40 0.65 36.43
CA GLY A 234 18.65 -0.32 37.23
C GLY A 234 17.53 0.27 38.08
N ALA A 235 16.59 1.01 37.49
CA ALA A 235 15.43 1.54 38.17
C ALA A 235 14.23 1.62 37.23
N ILE A 236 13.11 1.07 37.73
CA ILE A 236 11.73 1.29 37.29
C ILE A 236 11.22 0.35 36.18
N PHE A 237 11.00 -0.91 36.56
CA PHE A 237 9.71 -1.58 36.30
C PHE A 237 9.45 -2.57 37.45
N GLN A 238 8.80 -2.09 38.51
CA GLN A 238 8.14 -3.01 39.43
C GLN A 238 6.94 -3.60 38.69
N ARG A 239 7.01 -4.90 38.37
CA ARG A 239 5.85 -5.69 37.96
C ARG A 239 4.71 -5.41 38.94
N ALA A 240 3.57 -4.94 38.44
CA ALA A 240 2.35 -4.94 39.22
C ALA A 240 2.05 -6.40 39.59
N THR A 241 2.19 -6.71 40.89
CA THR A 241 1.77 -8.00 41.42
C THR A 241 0.25 -8.06 41.37
N ASN A 242 -0.27 -9.06 40.66
CA ASN A 242 -1.67 -9.43 40.72
C ASN A 242 -2.07 -9.58 42.20
N LYS A 243 -2.95 -8.70 42.68
CA LYS A 243 -3.66 -8.95 43.94
C LYS A 243 -4.55 -10.16 43.72
N GLY A 244 -4.18 -11.24 44.40
CA GLY A 244 -4.98 -12.44 44.49
C GLY A 244 -6.39 -12.13 44.97
N SER A 245 -7.34 -12.77 44.31
CA SER A 245 -8.69 -13.03 44.81
C SER A 245 -8.59 -13.63 46.21
N ALA A 246 -9.13 -12.92 47.20
CA ALA A 246 -9.60 -13.49 48.44
C ALA A 246 -11.08 -13.12 48.54
N ALA A 247 -11.93 -14.01 48.05
CA ALA A 247 -13.35 -14.03 48.42
C ALA A 247 -13.48 -14.89 49.68
N SER A 248 -13.98 -14.25 50.73
CA SER A 248 -14.60 -14.87 51.91
C SER A 248 -15.90 -15.57 51.55
#